data_AF-A0A1X7G671-F1
#
_entry.id   AF-A0A1X7G671-F1
#
_cell.length_a   1.000
_cell.length_b   1.000
_cell.length_c   1.000
_cell.angle_alpha   90.00
_cell.angle_beta   90.00
_cell.angle_gamma   90.00
#
_symmetry.space_group_name_H-M   'P 1'
#
loop_
_entity.id
_entity.type
_entity.pdbx_description
1 polymer ?
#
loop_
_entity_poly.entity_id
_entity_poly.type
_entity_poly.pdbx_seq_one_letter_code
_entity_poly.pdbx_strand_id
1 'polypeptide(L)'
;MTAWTREAVEALGPTTDVPTVASIFGVNKDTVYAQIRRGEWTATRVLTLGRKIKIPTRDLVTLLYAPDTAPAPSNSESEHHCASGPHNPSSEAMESHTQCGCRDTGSAVIRPPPGCMRRPLA
;
A
#
# COMPACT_ATOMS: atom_id res chain seq x y z
N MET A 1 5.89 -37.76 -7.67
CA MET A 1 5.92 -36.28 -7.67
C MET A 1 4.56 -35.80 -8.12
N THR A 2 3.83 -35.05 -7.29
CA THR A 2 2.58 -34.40 -7.71
C THR A 2 2.95 -33.13 -8.48
N ALA A 3 2.79 -33.15 -9.80
CA ALA A 3 2.97 -31.96 -10.62
C ALA A 3 1.84 -30.97 -10.31
N TRP A 4 2.19 -29.80 -9.79
CA TRP A 4 1.23 -28.72 -9.56
C TRP A 4 1.01 -27.95 -10.87
N THR A 5 -0.23 -27.93 -11.35
CA THR A 5 -0.63 -27.09 -12.48
C THR A 5 -1.09 -25.72 -11.99
N ARG A 6 -1.19 -24.75 -12.91
CA ARG A 6 -1.60 -23.39 -12.59
C ARG A 6 -3.00 -23.35 -11.99
N GLU A 7 -3.92 -24.08 -12.61
CA GLU A 7 -5.32 -24.23 -12.22
C GLU A 7 -5.42 -24.89 -10.84
N ALA A 8 -4.58 -25.90 -10.56
CA ALA A 8 -4.53 -26.57 -9.27
C ALA A 8 -4.06 -25.66 -8.13
N VAL A 9 -3.13 -24.74 -8.41
CA VAL A 9 -2.69 -23.72 -7.44
C VAL A 9 -3.76 -22.64 -7.26
N GLU A 10 -4.36 -22.14 -8.34
CA GLU A 10 -5.46 -21.16 -8.29
C GLU A 10 -6.70 -21.70 -7.55
N ALA A 11 -7.01 -22.99 -7.68
CA ALA A 11 -8.11 -23.67 -7.00
C ALA A 11 -7.94 -23.79 -5.46
N LEU A 12 -6.75 -23.52 -4.90
CA LEU A 12 -6.53 -23.43 -3.45
C LEU A 12 -7.26 -22.24 -2.80
N GLY A 13 -7.81 -21.32 -3.60
CA GLY A 13 -8.50 -20.12 -3.14
C GLY A 13 -7.54 -18.95 -2.87
N PRO A 14 -7.97 -17.89 -2.17
CA PRO A 14 -7.21 -16.64 -2.09
C PRO A 14 -5.95 -16.70 -1.23
N THR A 15 -5.90 -17.59 -0.22
CA THR A 15 -4.72 -17.77 0.65
C THR A 15 -4.50 -19.24 1.01
N THR A 16 -3.27 -19.69 0.84
CA THR A 16 -2.82 -21.04 1.19
C THR A 16 -1.95 -21.03 2.45
N ASP A 17 -1.55 -22.20 2.92
CA ASP A 17 -0.71 -22.43 4.10
C ASP A 17 0.70 -22.91 3.76
N VAL A 18 1.61 -22.78 4.72
CA VAL A 18 3.03 -23.11 4.56
C VAL A 18 3.29 -24.59 4.17
N PRO A 19 2.62 -25.61 4.74
CA PRO A 19 2.76 -26.99 4.28
C PRO A 19 2.38 -27.20 2.80
N THR A 20 1.30 -26.56 2.35
CA THR A 20 0.89 -26.63 0.93
C THR A 20 1.90 -25.93 0.04
N VAL A 21 2.39 -24.75 0.43
CA VAL A 21 3.47 -24.03 -0.28
C VAL A 21 4.74 -24.85 -0.38
N ALA A 22 5.18 -25.46 0.71
CA ALA A 22 6.35 -26.34 0.72
C ALA A 22 6.18 -27.54 -0.24
N SER A 23 4.96 -28.08 -0.35
CA SER A 23 4.60 -29.15 -1.27
C SER A 23 4.59 -28.71 -2.74
N ILE A 24 4.33 -27.41 -3.02
CA ILE A 24 4.43 -26.81 -4.36
C ILE A 24 5.90 -26.62 -4.75
N PHE A 25 6.72 -26.07 -3.85
CA PHE A 25 8.15 -25.85 -4.07
C PHE A 25 9.02 -27.12 -3.96
N GLY A 26 8.46 -28.27 -3.55
CA GLY A 26 9.22 -29.52 -3.37
C GLY A 26 10.21 -29.51 -2.21
N VAL A 27 10.00 -28.65 -1.21
CA VAL A 27 10.89 -28.47 -0.04
C VAL A 27 10.23 -28.93 1.25
N ASN A 28 10.99 -29.14 2.32
CA ASN A 28 10.40 -29.45 3.62
C ASN A 28 9.69 -28.20 4.21
N LYS A 29 8.48 -28.39 4.75
CA LYS A 29 7.68 -27.35 5.43
C LYS A 29 8.45 -26.66 6.55
N ASP A 30 9.29 -27.40 7.28
CA ASP A 30 10.04 -26.87 8.41
C ASP A 30 11.15 -25.91 7.94
N THR A 31 11.73 -26.15 6.76
CA THR A 31 12.68 -25.24 6.10
C THR A 31 12.00 -23.94 5.67
N VAL A 32 10.74 -24.01 5.21
CA VAL A 32 9.94 -22.80 4.88
C VAL A 32 9.57 -22.03 6.15
N TYR A 33 9.10 -22.72 7.20
CA TYR A 33 8.82 -22.09 8.49
C TYR A 33 10.08 -21.45 9.10
N ALA A 34 11.25 -22.08 8.97
CA ALA A 34 12.51 -21.53 9.45
C ALA A 34 12.89 -20.23 8.72
N GLN A 35 12.86 -20.22 7.38
CA GLN A 35 13.12 -19.01 6.58
C GLN A 35 12.16 -17.87 6.92
N ILE A 36 10.86 -18.15 7.03
CA ILE A 36 9.86 -17.14 7.40
C ILE A 36 10.13 -16.59 8.80
N ARG A 37 10.48 -17.43 9.79
CA ARG A 37 10.82 -16.99 11.15
C ARG A 37 12.12 -16.18 11.23
N ARG A 38 13.06 -16.40 10.30
CA ARG A 38 14.33 -15.67 10.22
C ARG A 38 14.25 -14.39 9.39
N GLY A 39 13.16 -14.17 8.65
CA GLY A 39 13.06 -13.09 7.67
C GLY A 39 13.81 -13.35 6.36
N GLU A 40 14.25 -14.59 6.13
CA GLU A 40 14.98 -15.02 4.93
C GLU A 40 14.05 -15.39 3.75
N TRP A 41 12.73 -15.44 3.98
CA TRP A 41 11.75 -15.82 2.96
C TRP A 41 11.49 -14.67 1.97
N THR A 42 11.99 -14.82 0.74
CA THR A 42 11.90 -13.82 -0.34
C THR A 42 10.92 -14.18 -1.45
N ALA A 43 10.45 -15.43 -1.53
CA ALA A 43 9.63 -15.90 -2.65
C ALA A 43 8.25 -15.20 -2.72
N THR A 44 7.61 -14.94 -1.58
CA THR A 44 6.30 -14.26 -1.53
C THR A 44 6.16 -13.42 -0.28
N ARG A 45 5.24 -12.46 -0.30
CA ARG A 45 4.78 -11.80 0.92
C ARG A 45 4.14 -12.80 1.88
N VAL A 46 4.32 -12.56 3.17
CA VAL A 46 3.78 -13.40 4.25
C VAL A 46 2.71 -12.62 5.01
N LEU A 47 1.53 -13.22 5.21
CA LEU A 47 0.46 -12.65 6.04
C LEU A 47 0.38 -13.40 7.37
N THR A 48 0.68 -12.72 8.48
CA THR A 48 0.59 -13.28 9.84
C THR A 48 -0.76 -12.95 10.45
N LEU A 49 -1.65 -13.94 10.48
CA LEU A 49 -2.98 -13.84 11.10
C LEU A 49 -2.92 -14.44 12.51
N GLY A 50 -2.44 -13.62 13.46
CA GLY A 50 -2.13 -14.05 14.82
C GLY A 50 -1.05 -15.14 14.81
N ARG A 51 -1.41 -16.36 15.26
CA ARG A 51 -0.50 -17.53 15.27
C ARG A 51 -0.46 -18.30 13.93
N LYS A 52 -1.30 -17.96 12.95
CA LYS A 52 -1.34 -18.64 11.65
C LYS A 52 -0.59 -17.83 10.59
N ILE A 53 0.22 -18.52 9.80
CA ILE A 53 0.88 -17.95 8.63
C ILE A 53 0.04 -18.29 7.40
N LYS A 54 -0.25 -17.28 6.59
CA LYS A 54 -0.97 -17.39 5.32
C LYS A 54 -0.14 -16.77 4.20
N ILE A 55 -0.10 -17.45 3.06
CA ILE A 55 0.58 -17.01 1.84
C ILE A 55 -0.49 -16.72 0.79
N PRO A 56 -0.52 -15.53 0.15
CA PRO A 56 -1.51 -15.26 -0.87
C PRO A 56 -1.23 -16.08 -2.13
N THR A 57 -2.27 -16.73 -2.64
CA THR A 57 -2.15 -17.61 -3.81
C THR A 57 -1.78 -16.84 -5.07
N ARG A 58 -2.22 -15.58 -5.18
CA ARG A 58 -1.88 -14.68 -6.29
C ARG A 58 -0.37 -14.52 -6.45
N ASP A 59 0.36 -14.30 -5.36
CA ASP A 59 1.81 -14.09 -5.41
C ASP A 59 2.57 -15.38 -5.79
N LEU A 60 2.07 -16.55 -5.37
CA LEU A 60 2.59 -17.85 -5.80
C LEU A 60 2.38 -18.07 -7.30
N VAL A 61 1.18 -17.79 -7.81
CA VAL A 61 0.89 -17.92 -9.25
C VAL A 61 1.73 -16.94 -10.07
N THR A 62 1.94 -15.72 -9.57
CA THR A 62 2.86 -14.75 -10.20
C THR A 62 4.30 -15.26 -10.18
N LEU A 63 4.83 -15.77 -9.07
CA LEU A 63 6.21 -16.27 -9.05
C LEU A 63 6.42 -17.51 -9.93
N LEU A 64 5.46 -18.44 -9.95
CA LEU A 64 5.60 -19.72 -10.66
C LEU A 64 5.26 -19.63 -12.16
N TYR A 65 4.41 -18.68 -12.56
CA TYR A 65 3.84 -18.61 -13.91
C TYR A 65 3.77 -17.19 -14.49
N ALA A 66 4.51 -16.21 -13.96
CA ALA A 66 4.72 -14.97 -14.70
C ALA A 66 5.57 -15.24 -15.95
N PRO A 67 5.23 -14.64 -17.11
CA PRO A 67 6.23 -14.46 -18.16
C PRO A 67 7.36 -13.57 -17.60
N ASP A 68 8.58 -13.73 -18.13
CA ASP A 68 9.76 -12.97 -17.72
C ASP A 68 9.64 -11.49 -18.15
N THR A 69 8.80 -10.75 -17.43
CA THR A 69 8.60 -9.30 -17.55
C THR A 69 8.79 -8.75 -16.16
N ALA A 70 10.07 -8.59 -15.79
CA ALA A 70 10.51 -8.25 -14.46
C ALA A 70 9.69 -7.08 -13.87
N PRO A 71 8.91 -7.29 -12.79
CA PRO A 71 8.30 -6.19 -12.08
C PRO A 71 9.40 -5.42 -11.35
N ALA A 72 9.77 -4.26 -11.90
CA ALA A 72 10.60 -3.30 -11.19
C ALA A 72 9.99 -3.02 -9.80
N PRO A 73 10.79 -2.88 -8.72
CA PRO A 73 10.27 -2.63 -7.39
C PRO A 73 9.63 -1.25 -7.34
N SER A 74 8.31 -1.22 -7.57
CA SER A 74 7.47 -0.04 -7.40
C SER A 74 7.24 0.23 -5.92
N ASN A 75 8.32 0.65 -5.24
CA ASN A 75 8.23 1.55 -4.10
C ASN A 75 7.83 2.94 -4.63
N SER A 76 6.63 3.05 -5.20
CA SER A 76 5.95 4.34 -5.29
C SER A 76 5.47 4.69 -3.90
N GLU A 77 6.40 5.22 -3.10
CA GLU A 77 6.08 5.96 -1.89
C GLU A 77 5.04 7.04 -2.21
N SER A 78 4.15 7.28 -1.25
CA SER A 78 3.06 8.24 -1.36
C SER A 78 3.57 9.69 -1.32
N GLU A 79 4.34 10.10 -2.33
CA GLU A 79 4.61 11.51 -2.58
C GLU A 79 3.31 12.21 -2.96
N HIS A 80 2.62 12.71 -1.94
CA HIS A 80 1.70 13.83 -2.05
C HIS A 80 2.54 15.07 -2.34
N HIS A 81 3.09 15.12 -3.56
CA HIS A 81 3.81 16.25 -4.08
C HIS A 81 2.77 17.34 -4.39
N CYS A 82 2.32 18.02 -3.33
CA CYS A 82 1.55 19.24 -3.43
C CYS A 82 2.41 20.27 -4.15
N ALA A 83 2.24 20.35 -5.47
CA ALA A 83 2.87 21.34 -6.33
C ALA A 83 2.39 22.73 -5.91
N SER A 84 3.04 23.28 -4.91
CA SER A 84 2.86 24.64 -4.42
C SER A 84 3.54 25.58 -5.42
N GLY A 85 2.87 25.76 -6.56
CA GLY A 85 3.30 26.69 -7.59
C GLY A 85 3.44 28.11 -6.98
N PRO A 86 4.53 28.83 -7.29
CA PRO A 86 4.68 30.20 -6.81
C PRO A 86 3.61 31.08 -7.43
N HIS A 87 2.77 31.61 -6.55
CA HIS A 87 1.87 32.72 -6.79
C HIS A 87 2.65 33.95 -7.29
N ASN A 88 2.19 34.58 -8.37
CA ASN A 88 2.56 35.94 -8.71
C ASN A 88 1.28 36.76 -8.99
N PRO A 89 0.99 37.83 -8.21
CA PRO A 89 -0.26 38.58 -8.33
C PRO A 89 -0.14 39.85 -9.18
N SER A 90 -1.08 40.05 -10.11
CA SER A 90 -1.65 41.33 -10.59
C SER A 90 -2.74 40.96 -11.62
N SER A 91 -4.02 41.38 -11.48
CA SER A 91 -4.54 42.74 -11.69
C SER A 91 -4.30 43.20 -13.15
N GLU A 92 -5.28 43.58 -13.98
CA GLU A 92 -6.67 44.07 -13.79
C GLU A 92 -7.56 43.71 -15.02
N ALA A 93 -8.89 43.88 -15.05
CA ALA A 93 -9.96 43.79 -14.04
C ALA A 93 -11.34 43.99 -14.75
N MET A 94 -12.41 43.31 -14.34
CA MET A 94 -13.81 43.72 -14.60
C MET A 94 -14.80 42.93 -13.74
N GLU A 95 -15.70 43.62 -13.02
CA GLU A 95 -16.75 43.02 -12.20
C GLU A 95 -17.89 42.38 -13.03
N SER A 96 -18.53 41.33 -12.48
CA SER A 96 -19.99 41.29 -12.50
C SER A 96 -20.58 40.49 -11.33
N HIS A 97 -20.85 41.23 -10.26
CA HIS A 97 -21.83 41.02 -9.19
C HIS A 97 -22.83 39.83 -9.34
N THR A 98 -22.87 38.94 -8.33
CA THR A 98 -24.10 38.74 -7.54
C THR A 98 -23.82 38.14 -6.16
N GLN A 99 -24.50 38.69 -5.15
CA GLN A 99 -24.22 38.50 -3.72
C GLN A 99 -25.41 37.81 -3.04
N CYS A 100 -25.18 36.62 -2.46
CA CYS A 100 -25.98 36.01 -1.39
C CYS A 100 -25.24 34.74 -0.90
N GLY A 101 -25.21 34.33 0.37
CA GLY A 101 -25.91 34.85 1.55
C GLY A 101 -26.13 33.75 2.60
N CYS A 102 -25.04 33.14 3.09
CA CYS A 102 -24.95 32.29 4.29
C CYS A 102 -25.84 31.03 4.41
N ARG A 103 -25.20 29.88 4.66
CA ARG A 103 -25.47 29.13 5.91
C ARG A 103 -24.32 28.20 6.30
N ASP A 104 -23.82 28.40 7.50
CA ASP A 104 -22.85 27.54 8.19
C ASP A 104 -23.56 26.84 9.35
N THR A 105 -23.43 25.52 9.46
CA THR A 105 -23.43 24.77 10.73
C THR A 105 -22.95 23.34 10.44
N GLY A 106 -21.66 23.06 10.69
CA GLY A 106 -21.08 21.73 10.44
C GLY A 106 -19.89 21.29 11.31
N SER A 107 -19.34 22.19 12.14
CA SER A 107 -18.39 21.91 13.24
C SER A 107 -17.18 21.01 12.93
N ALA A 108 -16.08 21.63 12.51
CA ALA A 108 -14.73 21.08 12.68
C ALA A 108 -13.89 22.06 13.51
N VAL A 109 -13.61 21.71 14.78
CA VAL A 109 -12.76 22.51 15.66
C VAL A 109 -11.30 22.38 15.21
N ILE A 110 -10.84 23.32 14.39
CA ILE A 110 -9.42 23.47 14.06
C ILE A 110 -8.75 24.20 15.23
N ARG A 111 -8.04 23.46 16.08
CA ARG A 111 -7.16 24.05 17.09
C ARG A 111 -5.95 24.69 16.40
N PRO A 112 -5.62 25.97 16.66
CA PRO A 112 -4.37 26.54 16.18
C PRO A 112 -3.18 25.90 16.90
N PRO A 113 -2.03 25.67 16.24
CA PRO A 113 -0.82 25.23 16.90
C PRO A 113 -0.26 26.35 17.82
N PRO A 114 0.28 26.01 19.00
CA PRO A 114 0.91 27.00 19.87
C PRO A 114 2.28 27.40 19.29
N GLY A 115 2.56 28.69 19.10
CA GLY A 115 3.92 29.11 18.72
C GLY A 115 4.15 30.48 18.09
N CYS A 116 3.13 31.26 17.72
CA CYS A 116 3.34 32.55 17.05
C CYS A 116 2.81 33.75 17.86
N MET A 117 3.60 34.21 18.85
CA MET A 117 3.38 35.53 19.44
C MET A 117 3.69 36.63 18.41
N ARG A 118 2.70 37.43 18.03
CA ARG A 118 2.93 38.66 17.26
C ARG A 118 3.59 39.70 18.17
N ARG A 119 4.80 40.16 17.83
CA ARG A 119 5.34 41.41 18.39
C ARG A 119 4.63 42.59 17.70
N PRO A 120 4.12 43.59 18.43
CA PRO A 120 3.72 44.85 17.82
C PRO A 120 4.97 45.65 17.42
N LEU A 121 4.93 46.29 16.25
CA LEU A 121 5.77 47.48 16.02
C LEU A 121 5.00 48.71 16.52
N ALA A 122 5.74 49.62 17.15
CA ALA A 122 5.32 50.98 17.45
C ALA A 122 5.71 51.91 16.29
#